data_AF-A0A662C929-F1
#
_entry.id   AF-A0A662C929-F1
#
_cell.length_a   1.000
_cell.length_b   1.000
_cell.length_c   1.000
_cell.angle_alpha   90.00
_cell.angle_beta   90.00
_cell.angle_gamma   90.00
#
_symmetry.space_group_name_H-M   'P 1'
#
loop_
_entity.id
_entity.type
_entity.pdbx_description
1 polymer ?
#
loop_
_entity_poly.entity_id
_entity_poly.type
_entity_poly.pdbx_seq_one_letter_code
_entity_poly.pdbx_strand_id
1 'polypeptide(L)'
;ADNNEEMNTRGYRHWEINQTSCYNFWMQSMGGMGCRLCLIACPYSRKSNWVHTGVRKLATHDPTGLMDNAMTSMQKNLFEVPEAKEYLTHPDGRFANYREAPEWLQVKNYLDIETSDPSLGE
;
A
#
# COMPACT_ATOMS: atom_id res chain seq x y z
N ALA A 1 -13.05 -8.91 9.58
CA ALA A 1 -13.77 -8.19 10.65
C ALA A 1 -15.23 -8.40 10.32
N ASP A 2 -15.81 -9.44 10.89
CA ASP A 2 -17.07 -10.00 10.40
C ASP A 2 -18.29 -9.42 11.14
N ASN A 3 -18.09 -8.51 12.10
CA ASN A 3 -19.12 -7.74 12.76
C ASN A 3 -18.73 -6.25 12.84
N ASN A 4 -19.52 -5.37 12.20
CA ASN A 4 -19.35 -3.91 12.29
C ASN A 4 -20.22 -3.28 13.40
N GLU A 5 -20.94 -4.09 14.19
CA GLU A 5 -21.89 -3.62 15.21
C GLU A 5 -21.22 -2.92 16.40
N GLU A 6 -19.95 -3.22 16.68
CA GLU A 6 -19.21 -2.70 17.84
C GLU A 6 -18.31 -1.50 17.54
N MET A 7 -18.27 -0.99 16.31
CA MET A 7 -17.27 0.02 15.93
C MET A 7 -17.75 1.45 16.20
N ASN A 8 -18.04 1.71 17.47
CA ASN A 8 -18.46 3.00 18.02
C ASN A 8 -17.50 3.42 19.15
N THR A 9 -16.25 3.66 18.80
CA THR A 9 -15.25 4.19 19.74
C THR A 9 -15.41 5.70 19.88
N ARG A 10 -15.46 6.18 21.14
CA ARG A 10 -15.55 7.62 21.48
C ARG A 10 -16.78 8.35 20.88
N GLY A 11 -17.87 7.62 20.64
CA GLY A 11 -19.17 8.20 20.28
C GLY A 11 -19.37 8.53 18.79
N TYR A 12 -18.48 8.07 17.91
CA TYR A 12 -18.68 8.14 16.46
C TYR A 12 -18.48 6.76 15.82
N ARG A 13 -19.31 6.46 14.82
CA ARG A 13 -19.20 5.21 14.06
C ARG A 13 -18.08 5.34 13.04
N HIS A 14 -17.10 4.45 13.10
CA HIS A 14 -16.04 4.36 12.09
C HIS A 14 -15.52 2.93 11.99
N TRP A 15 -14.73 2.62 10.95
CA TRP A 15 -13.99 1.37 10.96
C TRP A 15 -12.79 1.48 11.91
N GLU A 16 -12.75 0.62 12.93
CA GLU A 16 -11.61 0.49 13.86
C GLU A 16 -10.68 -0.64 13.41
N ILE A 17 -9.38 -0.35 13.44
CA ILE A 17 -8.32 -1.33 13.19
C ILE A 17 -7.71 -1.74 14.53
N ASN A 18 -7.13 -2.95 14.61
CA ASN A 18 -6.34 -3.34 15.76
C ASN A 18 -5.03 -2.51 15.79
N GLN A 19 -5.03 -1.47 16.63
CA GLN A 19 -3.93 -0.50 16.74
C GLN A 19 -2.63 -1.18 17.21
N THR A 20 -2.73 -2.13 18.13
CA THR A 20 -1.59 -2.87 18.67
C THR A 20 -0.93 -3.73 17.60
N SER A 21 -1.72 -4.47 16.80
CA SER A 21 -1.19 -5.26 15.69
C SER A 21 -0.54 -4.37 14.62
N CYS A 22 -1.16 -3.23 14.30
CA CYS A 22 -0.59 -2.26 13.36
C CYS A 22 0.75 -1.70 13.84
N TYR A 23 0.83 -1.27 15.11
CA TYR A 23 2.06 -0.73 15.70
C TYR A 23 3.18 -1.78 15.78
N ASN A 24 2.86 -3.00 16.23
CA ASN A 24 3.86 -4.07 16.33
C ASN A 24 4.43 -4.42 14.95
N PHE A 25 3.57 -4.58 13.94
CA PHE A 25 4.03 -4.86 12.58
C PHE A 25 4.83 -3.69 12.00
N TRP A 26 4.41 -2.45 12.28
CA TRP A 26 5.16 -1.26 11.86
C TRP A 26 6.58 -1.27 12.43
N MET A 27 6.73 -1.49 13.73
CA MET A 27 8.04 -1.52 14.38
C MET A 27 8.93 -2.66 13.88
N GLN A 28 8.33 -3.79 13.48
CA GLN A 28 9.06 -4.95 12.94
C GLN A 28 9.49 -4.79 11.48
N SER A 29 8.62 -4.24 10.62
CA SER A 29 8.81 -4.28 9.16
C SER A 29 9.64 -3.12 8.62
N MET A 30 9.29 -1.87 8.96
CA MET A 30 9.86 -0.68 8.30
C MET A 30 10.37 0.38 9.28
N GLY A 31 10.27 0.13 10.59
CA GLY A 31 10.84 0.97 11.65
C GLY A 31 10.51 2.46 11.45
N GLY A 32 11.53 3.32 11.47
CA GLY A 32 11.38 4.78 11.35
C GLY A 32 10.83 5.30 10.02
N MET A 33 10.79 4.49 8.95
CA MET A 33 10.30 4.94 7.63
C MET A 33 8.76 4.92 7.53
N GLY A 34 8.07 4.28 8.47
CA GLY A 34 6.60 4.20 8.51
C GLY A 34 6.06 3.05 7.65
N CYS A 35 5.16 2.21 8.22
CA CYS A 35 4.61 1.04 7.53
C CYS A 35 3.71 1.38 6.32
N ARG A 36 2.62 2.14 6.51
CA ARG A 36 1.75 2.69 5.44
C ARG A 36 1.31 1.70 4.32
N LEU A 37 1.40 0.38 4.53
CA LEU A 37 1.05 -0.62 3.51
C LEU A 37 -0.42 -0.52 3.09
N CYS A 38 -1.30 -0.14 4.01
CA CYS A 38 -2.70 0.13 3.72
C CYS A 38 -2.90 1.24 2.67
N LEU A 39 -2.04 2.27 2.67
CA LEU A 39 -2.09 3.34 1.67
C LEU A 39 -1.59 2.84 0.31
N ILE A 40 -0.56 1.98 0.29
CA ILE A 40 -0.02 1.40 -0.93
C ILE A 40 -1.04 0.47 -1.59
N ALA A 41 -1.74 -0.33 -0.79
CA ALA A 41 -2.75 -1.28 -1.25
C ALA A 41 -4.11 -0.63 -1.59
N CYS A 42 -4.28 0.66 -1.33
CA CYS A 42 -5.54 1.34 -1.59
C CYS A 42 -5.72 1.65 -3.09
N PRO A 43 -6.82 1.24 -3.75
CA PRO A 43 -7.05 1.54 -5.17
C PRO A 43 -7.10 3.05 -5.46
N TYR A 44 -7.48 3.84 -4.46
CA TYR A 44 -7.59 5.29 -4.54
C TYR A 44 -6.26 6.04 -4.46
N SER A 45 -5.17 5.42 -3.98
CA SER A 45 -3.85 6.06 -3.86
C SER A 45 -3.02 6.01 -5.14
N ARG A 46 -3.54 5.34 -6.18
CA ARG A 46 -2.86 5.20 -7.47
C ARG A 46 -2.63 6.54 -8.16
N LYS A 47 -1.66 6.56 -9.08
CA LYS A 47 -1.28 7.80 -9.80
C LYS A 47 -2.50 8.30 -10.57
N SER A 48 -2.83 9.57 -10.37
CA SER A 48 -3.96 10.18 -11.06
C SER A 48 -3.71 10.19 -12.57
N ASN A 49 -4.63 9.58 -13.30
CA ASN A 49 -4.75 9.65 -14.74
C ASN A 49 -6.23 9.88 -15.09
N TRP A 50 -6.55 10.08 -16.37
CA TRP A 50 -7.92 10.40 -16.79
C TRP A 50 -8.91 9.28 -16.42
N VAL A 51 -8.50 8.00 -16.51
CA VAL A 51 -9.32 6.84 -16.13
C VAL A 51 -9.58 6.86 -14.62
N HIS A 52 -8.53 6.97 -13.81
CA HIS A 52 -8.61 6.97 -12.35
C HIS A 52 -9.46 8.13 -11.84
N THR A 53 -9.32 9.31 -12.46
CA THR A 53 -10.12 10.49 -12.14
C THR A 53 -11.60 10.27 -12.49
N GLY A 54 -11.88 9.65 -13.64
CA GLY A 54 -13.25 9.33 -14.07
C GLY A 54 -13.91 8.33 -13.12
N VAL A 55 -13.25 7.22 -12.82
CA VAL A 55 -13.80 6.18 -11.93
C VAL A 55 -14.01 6.71 -10.51
N ARG A 56 -13.10 7.54 -9.97
CA ARG A 56 -13.28 8.15 -8.65
C ARG A 56 -14.52 9.04 -8.56
N LYS A 57 -14.79 9.82 -9.62
CA LYS A 57 -16.01 10.65 -9.70
C LYS A 57 -17.26 9.78 -9.73
N LEU A 58 -17.24 8.71 -10.51
CA LEU A 58 -18.37 7.78 -10.62
C LEU A 58 -18.61 7.01 -9.32
N ALA A 59 -17.54 6.54 -8.65
CA ALA A 59 -17.63 5.81 -7.40
C ALA A 59 -18.31 6.61 -6.28
N THR A 60 -18.11 7.94 -6.26
CA THR A 60 -18.76 8.81 -5.26
C THR A 60 -20.29 8.88 -5.45
N HIS A 61 -20.78 8.59 -6.65
CA HIS A 61 -22.20 8.58 -6.99
C HIS A 61 -22.77 7.16 -7.16
N ASP A 62 -21.98 6.12 -6.87
CA ASP A 62 -22.39 4.72 -7.01
C ASP A 62 -22.75 4.13 -5.64
N PRO A 63 -24.05 4.06 -5.28
CA PRO A 63 -24.48 3.47 -4.01
C PRO A 63 -24.32 1.94 -3.97
N THR A 64 -24.03 1.29 -5.11
CA THR A 64 -23.92 -0.17 -5.21
C THR A 64 -22.50 -0.67 -4.96
N GLY A 65 -21.50 0.21 -4.98
CA GLY A 65 -20.09 -0.17 -4.83
C GLY A 65 -19.54 -0.98 -6.01
N LEU A 66 -20.23 -1.02 -7.15
CA LEU A 66 -19.74 -1.66 -8.38
C LEU A 66 -18.42 -1.03 -8.83
N MET A 67 -18.31 0.30 -8.74
CA MET A 67 -17.09 1.03 -9.10
C MET A 67 -15.93 0.70 -8.16
N ASP A 68 -16.19 0.57 -6.85
CA ASP A 68 -15.18 0.16 -5.87
C ASP A 68 -14.66 -1.26 -6.13
N ASN A 69 -15.57 -2.17 -6.43
CA ASN A 69 -15.24 -3.55 -6.79
C ASN A 69 -14.46 -3.61 -8.11
N ALA A 70 -14.86 -2.82 -9.11
CA ALA A 70 -14.15 -2.70 -10.37
C ALA A 70 -12.72 -2.19 -10.15
N MET A 71 -12.53 -1.13 -9.36
CA MET A 71 -11.19 -0.61 -9.02
C MET A 71 -10.33 -1.64 -8.30
N THR A 72 -10.91 -2.38 -7.36
CA THR A 72 -10.22 -3.45 -6.64
C THR A 72 -9.81 -4.58 -7.58
N SER A 73 -10.68 -4.96 -8.51
CA SER A 73 -10.39 -5.95 -9.55
C SER A 73 -9.28 -5.48 -10.49
N MET A 74 -9.35 -4.23 -10.96
CA MET A 74 -8.30 -3.62 -11.78
C MET A 74 -6.96 -3.61 -11.05
N GLN A 75 -6.96 -3.30 -9.75
CA GLN A 75 -5.74 -3.33 -8.95
C GLN A 75 -5.08 -4.71 -8.94
N LYS A 76 -5.88 -5.77 -8.72
CA LYS A 76 -5.37 -7.15 -8.61
C LYS A 76 -4.90 -7.73 -9.94
N ASN A 77 -5.49 -7.29 -11.06
CA ASN A 77 -5.23 -7.88 -12.38
C ASN A 77 -4.25 -7.07 -13.24
N LEU A 78 -4.17 -5.76 -13.06
CA LEU A 78 -3.33 -4.89 -13.91
C LEU A 78 -1.96 -4.60 -13.32
N PHE A 79 -1.73 -4.94 -12.06
CA PHE A 79 -0.50 -4.58 -11.37
C PHE A 79 0.04 -5.76 -10.58
N GLU A 80 1.35 -5.90 -10.61
CA GLU A 80 2.08 -6.84 -9.76
C GLU A 80 2.05 -6.33 -8.33
N VAL A 81 1.55 -7.16 -7.42
CA VAL A 81 1.50 -6.86 -6.00
C VAL A 81 2.51 -7.79 -5.31
N PRO A 82 3.55 -7.24 -4.66
CA PRO A 82 4.48 -8.03 -3.87
C PRO A 82 3.75 -8.83 -2.80
N GLU A 83 4.21 -10.04 -2.50
CA GLU A 83 3.67 -10.81 -1.39
C GLU A 83 3.93 -10.11 -0.04
N ALA A 84 3.11 -10.41 0.96
CA ALA A 84 3.21 -9.78 2.28
C ALA A 84 4.62 -9.93 2.90
N LYS A 85 5.29 -11.06 2.64
CA LYS A 85 6.65 -11.34 3.11
C LYS A 85 7.69 -10.42 2.47
N GLU A 86 7.50 -10.00 1.23
CA GLU A 86 8.47 -9.20 0.49
C GLU A 86 8.63 -7.77 1.04
N TYR A 87 7.63 -7.28 1.78
CA TYR A 87 7.68 -5.98 2.47
C TYR A 87 8.54 -5.98 3.73
N LEU A 88 8.97 -7.16 4.21
CA LEU A 88 9.86 -7.25 5.37
C LEU A 88 11.27 -6.77 5.02
N THR A 89 12.05 -6.50 6.07
CA THR A 89 13.48 -6.24 5.95
C THR A 89 14.21 -7.50 5.49
N HIS A 90 15.34 -7.32 4.80
CA HIS A 90 16.28 -8.42 4.55
C HIS A 90 16.72 -9.08 5.89
N PRO A 91 16.91 -10.41 5.98
CA PRO A 91 16.88 -11.43 4.91
C PRO A 91 15.51 -11.99 4.54
N ASP A 92 14.49 -11.76 5.36
CA ASP A 92 13.16 -12.36 5.14
C ASP A 92 12.36 -11.68 4.01
N GLY A 93 12.70 -10.43 3.67
CA GLY A 93 12.10 -9.68 2.58
C GLY A 93 13.11 -8.79 1.85
N ARG A 94 12.59 -7.89 1.01
CA ARG A 94 13.39 -7.04 0.11
C ARG A 94 12.96 -5.58 0.11
N PHE A 95 12.29 -5.14 1.18
CA PHE A 95 11.66 -3.81 1.26
C PHE A 95 10.81 -3.49 0.02
N ALA A 96 10.00 -4.47 -0.42
CA ALA A 96 9.24 -4.32 -1.64
C ALA A 96 8.39 -3.04 -1.62
N ASN A 97 8.38 -2.33 -2.74
CA ASN A 97 7.57 -1.14 -2.92
C ASN A 97 6.83 -1.26 -4.25
N TYR A 98 5.67 -0.63 -4.33
CA TYR A 98 4.89 -0.58 -5.55
C TYR A 98 5.51 0.32 -6.62
N ARG A 99 6.32 1.30 -6.21
CA ARG A 99 7.01 2.21 -7.12
C ARG A 99 8.50 2.07 -6.94
N GLU A 100 9.22 2.13 -8.06
CA GLU A 100 10.64 2.41 -8.03
C GLU A 100 10.88 3.77 -7.39
N ALA A 101 12.04 3.88 -6.75
CA ALA A 101 12.53 5.15 -6.25
C ALA A 101 12.56 6.19 -7.39
N PRO A 102 12.22 7.46 -7.13
CA PRO A 102 12.38 8.52 -8.11
C PRO A 102 13.81 8.54 -8.66
N GLU A 103 13.99 8.93 -9.92
CA GLU A 103 15.28 8.91 -10.61
C GLU A 103 16.42 9.48 -9.75
N TRP A 104 16.21 10.65 -9.16
CA TRP A 104 17.18 11.38 -8.32
C TRP A 104 17.57 10.67 -7.00
N LEU A 105 16.85 9.63 -6.59
CA LEU A 105 17.16 8.80 -5.42
C LEU A 105 17.82 7.47 -5.83
N GLN A 106 17.87 7.14 -7.13
CA GLN A 106 18.52 5.94 -7.63
C GLN A 106 20.03 6.16 -7.71
N VAL A 107 20.74 5.82 -6.63
CA VAL A 107 22.19 6.03 -6.47
C VAL A 107 22.99 5.52 -7.67
N LYS A 108 22.61 4.36 -8.23
CA LYS A 108 23.19 3.74 -9.43
C LYS A 108 23.28 4.65 -10.67
N ASN A 109 22.42 5.67 -10.76
CA ASN A 109 22.39 6.59 -11.90
C ASN A 109 23.40 7.75 -11.75
N TYR A 110 23.93 7.99 -10.54
CA TYR A 110 24.76 9.16 -10.25
C TYR A 110 26.13 8.84 -9.64
N LEU A 111 26.27 7.69 -8.97
CA LEU A 111 27.52 7.26 -8.35
C LEU A 111 27.98 5.94 -8.98
N ASP A 112 29.24 5.91 -9.42
CA ASP A 112 29.91 4.70 -9.92
C ASP A 112 30.49 3.92 -8.73
N ILE A 113 29.59 3.30 -7.96
CA ILE A 113 29.92 2.47 -6.80
C ILE A 113 29.17 1.14 -6.89
N GLU A 114 29.83 0.05 -6.48
CA GLU A 114 29.16 -1.24 -6.33
C GLU A 114 28.19 -1.17 -5.13
N THR A 115 26.91 -0.99 -5.42
CA THR A 115 25.83 -1.06 -4.43
C THR A 115 25.10 -2.39 -4.55
N SER A 116 24.89 -3.09 -3.43
CA SER A 116 23.93 -4.20 -3.39
C SER A 116 22.52 -3.66 -3.64
N ASP A 117 21.78 -4.28 -4.58
CA ASP A 117 20.41 -3.88 -4.86
C ASP A 117 19.49 -4.45 -3.76
N PRO A 118 18.90 -3.61 -2.90
CA PRO A 118 18.05 -4.09 -1.81
C PRO A 118 16.79 -4.81 -2.32
N SER A 119 16.43 -4.65 -3.59
CA SER A 119 15.27 -5.29 -4.22
C SER A 119 15.54 -6.70 -4.76
N LEU A 120 16.80 -7.09 -4.91
CA LEU A 120 17.17 -8.41 -5.41
C LEU A 120 17.38 -9.43 -4.28
N GLY A 121 17.59 -8.97 -3.04
CA GLY A 121 18.10 -9.82 -1.97
C GLY A 121 19.52 -10.29 -2.30
N GLU A 122 20.41 -10.35 -1.32
CA GLU A 122 21.73 -10.97 -1.54
C GLU A 122 21.62 -12.47 -1.85
#